data_AF-A0A619AFI6-F1
#
_entry.id   AF-A0A619AFI6-F1
#
_cell.length_a   1.000
_cell.length_b   1.000
_cell.length_c   1.000
_cell.angle_alpha   90.00
_cell.angle_beta   90.00
_cell.angle_gamma   90.00
#
_symmetry.space_group_name_H-M   'P 1'
#
loop_
_entity.id
_entity.type
_entity.pdbx_description
1 polymer ?
#
loop_
_entity_poly.entity_id
_entity_poly.type
_entity_poly.pdbx_seq_one_letter_code
_entity_poly.pdbx_strand_id
1 'polypeptide(L)'
;MQWENVYRHHRYTEEDLTTEYQAELRKYRDDTWEVPQRAARLSAAVKRYKTYEMLYFFFGIADEAGLDYTPLVVRRLCAHLFDRQGSQAIIVDIFGRKGRMHRSYDSYPDIIAAVAEQYSQQAKDYWQGVLKNIERVK
;
A
#
# COMPACT_ATOMS: atom_id res chain seq x y z
N MET A 1 -7.50 -12.46 14.27
CA MET A 1 -6.61 -13.65 14.07
C MET A 1 -6.44 -14.09 12.60
N GLN A 2 -7.35 -13.78 11.65
CA GLN A 2 -7.20 -14.20 10.23
C GLN A 2 -6.18 -13.39 9.41
N TRP A 3 -5.97 -12.11 9.75
CA TRP A 3 -5.13 -11.19 8.97
C TRP A 3 -3.62 -11.27 9.25
N GLU A 4 -3.24 -11.85 10.39
CA GLU A 4 -1.86 -11.95 10.83
C GLU A 4 -1.04 -12.93 9.97
N ASN A 5 -1.68 -14.00 9.46
CA ASN A 5 -1.06 -14.91 8.49
C ASN A 5 -0.97 -14.29 7.09
N VAL A 6 -1.99 -13.54 6.65
CA VAL A 6 -1.93 -12.80 5.38
C VAL A 6 -0.78 -11.78 5.41
N TYR A 7 -0.61 -11.11 6.54
CA TYR A 7 0.47 -10.16 6.80
C TYR A 7 1.87 -10.80 6.72
N ARG A 8 2.08 -11.98 7.30
CA ARG A 8 3.38 -12.68 7.25
C ARG A 8 3.80 -13.07 5.83
N HIS A 9 2.84 -13.33 4.94
CA HIS A 9 3.12 -13.80 3.59
C HIS A 9 3.13 -12.69 2.52
N HIS A 10 2.54 -11.52 2.80
CA HIS A 10 2.46 -10.40 1.87
C HIS A 10 3.03 -9.15 2.52
N ARG A 11 4.35 -9.11 2.72
CA ARG A 11 5.05 -7.97 3.31
C ARG A 11 6.09 -7.40 2.35
N TYR A 12 6.14 -6.08 2.27
CA TYR A 12 7.25 -5.33 1.71
C TYR A 12 7.60 -4.24 2.72
N THR A 13 8.74 -4.38 3.36
CA THR A 13 9.18 -3.59 4.50
C THR A 13 10.08 -2.43 4.11
N GLU A 14 10.43 -1.60 5.09
CA GLU A 14 11.51 -0.63 4.93
C GLU A 14 12.86 -1.30 4.66
N GLU A 15 13.12 -2.48 5.24
CA GLU A 15 14.34 -3.25 4.98
C GLU A 15 14.39 -3.74 3.52
N ASP A 16 13.25 -4.18 2.98
CA ASP A 16 13.10 -4.55 1.57
C ASP A 16 13.34 -3.34 0.67
N LEU A 17 12.71 -2.20 1.01
CA LEU A 17 12.95 -0.93 0.30
C LEU A 17 14.42 -0.54 0.31
N THR A 18 15.07 -0.60 1.48
CA THR A 18 16.49 -0.28 1.66
C THR A 18 17.36 -1.20 0.82
N THR A 19 17.08 -2.50 0.85
CA THR A 19 17.84 -3.51 0.10
C THR A 19 17.73 -3.29 -1.40
N GLU A 20 16.51 -3.09 -1.94
CA GLU A 20 16.32 -2.80 -3.36
C GLU A 20 16.97 -1.47 -3.77
N TYR A 21 16.84 -0.42 -2.95
CA TYR A 21 17.43 0.89 -3.23
C TYR A 21 18.96 0.83 -3.27
N GLN A 22 19.58 0.20 -2.27
CA GLN A 22 21.03 0.00 -2.20
C GLN A 22 21.54 -0.92 -3.33
N ALA A 23 20.79 -1.94 -3.71
CA ALA A 23 21.15 -2.80 -4.84
C ALA A 23 21.19 -2.03 -6.17
N GLU A 24 20.22 -1.14 -6.40
CA GLU A 24 20.21 -0.27 -7.58
C GLU A 24 21.35 0.76 -7.58
N LEU A 25 21.72 1.32 -6.41
CA LEU A 25 22.87 2.21 -6.28
C LEU A 25 24.20 1.49 -6.53
N ARG A 26 24.40 0.28 -6.00
CA ARG A 26 25.63 -0.51 -6.21
C ARG A 26 25.86 -0.93 -7.66
N LYS A 27 24.78 -1.12 -8.41
CA LYS A 27 24.83 -1.46 -9.85
C LYS A 27 25.08 -0.24 -10.73
N TYR A 28 25.27 0.94 -10.15
CA TYR A 28 25.57 2.15 -10.92
C TYR A 28 26.92 2.06 -11.61
N ARG A 29 26.91 2.34 -12.93
CA ARG A 29 28.11 2.64 -13.70
C ARG A 29 27.83 3.85 -14.60
N ASP A 30 28.74 4.82 -14.59
CA ASP A 30 28.65 6.05 -15.41
C ASP A 30 28.72 5.77 -16.93
N ASP A 31 29.34 4.66 -17.32
CA ASP A 31 29.55 4.25 -18.71
C ASP A 31 28.31 3.57 -19.35
N THR A 32 27.30 3.23 -18.54
CA THR A 32 26.06 2.59 -19.01
C THR A 32 24.88 3.56 -18.97
N TRP A 33 24.26 3.78 -20.12
CA TRP A 33 23.09 4.66 -20.32
C TRP A 33 21.79 4.05 -19.76
N GLU A 34 21.77 3.70 -18.46
CA GLU A 34 20.67 3.04 -17.75
C GLU A 34 19.84 4.02 -16.87
N VAL A 35 20.16 5.32 -16.87
CA VAL A 35 19.58 6.31 -15.94
C VAL A 35 18.05 6.32 -15.91
N PRO A 36 17.32 6.34 -17.04
CA PRO A 36 15.85 6.31 -17.03
C PRO A 36 15.30 5.01 -16.46
N GLN A 37 15.93 3.87 -16.76
CA GLN A 37 15.49 2.57 -16.27
C GLN A 37 15.71 2.42 -14.78
N ARG A 38 16.85 2.90 -14.25
CA ARG A 38 17.10 2.92 -12.81
C ARG A 38 16.08 3.79 -12.09
N ALA A 39 15.84 5.01 -12.57
CA ALA A 39 14.83 5.89 -11.98
C ALA A 39 13.45 5.22 -11.94
N ALA A 40 13.09 4.46 -13.00
CA ALA A 40 11.87 3.67 -13.03
C ALA A 40 11.86 2.53 -11.99
N ARG A 41 12.96 1.79 -11.83
CA ARG A 41 13.08 0.71 -10.82
C ARG A 41 12.97 1.26 -9.39
N LEU A 42 13.69 2.33 -9.07
CA LEU A 42 13.61 3.01 -7.76
C LEU A 42 12.20 3.55 -7.50
N SER A 43 11.57 4.16 -8.51
CA SER A 43 10.17 4.62 -8.40
C SER A 43 9.20 3.46 -8.17
N ALA A 44 9.43 2.31 -8.80
CA ALA A 44 8.62 1.12 -8.62
C ALA A 44 8.76 0.53 -7.21
N ALA A 45 9.98 0.47 -6.65
CA ALA A 45 10.25 0.05 -5.27
C ALA A 45 9.52 0.94 -4.27
N VAL A 46 9.62 2.28 -4.42
CA VAL A 46 8.90 3.25 -3.58
C VAL A 46 7.39 3.09 -3.70
N LYS A 47 6.86 2.89 -4.92
CA LYS A 47 5.42 2.65 -5.14
C LYS A 47 4.93 1.36 -4.48
N ARG A 48 5.76 0.30 -4.52
CA ARG A 48 5.46 -0.98 -3.88
C ARG A 48 5.41 -0.83 -2.37
N TYR A 49 6.44 -0.23 -1.77
CA TYR A 49 6.48 0.07 -0.33
C TYR A 49 5.25 0.87 0.11
N LYS A 50 4.98 1.99 -0.55
CA LYS A 50 3.79 2.82 -0.30
C LYS A 50 2.49 2.03 -0.38
N THR A 51 2.38 1.10 -1.35
CA THR A 51 1.19 0.26 -1.45
C THR A 51 1.05 -0.63 -0.22
N TYR A 52 2.08 -1.38 0.15
CA TYR A 52 2.02 -2.27 1.31
C TYR A 52 1.77 -1.54 2.62
N GLU A 53 2.35 -0.36 2.82
CA GLU A 53 2.10 0.48 4.01
C GLU A 53 0.64 0.93 4.11
N MET A 54 0.01 1.34 3.00
CA MET A 54 -1.44 1.63 2.99
C MET A 54 -2.27 0.39 3.34
N LEU A 55 -1.89 -0.78 2.85
CA LEU A 55 -2.60 -2.03 3.16
C LEU A 55 -2.41 -2.45 4.61
N TYR A 56 -1.22 -2.21 5.17
CA TYR A 56 -0.94 -2.46 6.58
C TYR A 56 -1.77 -1.60 7.50
N PHE A 57 -1.95 -0.32 7.16
CA PHE A 57 -2.87 0.55 7.88
C PHE A 57 -4.27 -0.06 7.98
N PHE A 58 -4.80 -0.63 6.90
CA PHE A 58 -6.11 -1.28 6.93
C PHE A 58 -6.15 -2.50 7.84
N PHE A 59 -5.09 -3.30 7.93
CA PHE A 59 -5.02 -4.40 8.89
C PHE A 59 -5.08 -3.92 10.33
N GLY A 60 -4.51 -2.75 10.62
CA GLY A 60 -4.57 -2.13 11.95
C GLY A 60 -5.98 -1.70 12.37
N ILE A 61 -6.84 -1.36 11.41
CA ILE A 61 -8.21 -0.87 11.68
C ILE A 61 -9.30 -1.89 11.31
N ALA A 62 -8.95 -3.03 10.72
CA ALA A 62 -9.91 -3.94 10.08
C ALA A 62 -10.97 -4.48 11.04
N ASP A 63 -10.55 -4.87 12.24
CA ASP A 63 -11.46 -5.46 13.24
C ASP A 63 -12.44 -4.40 13.79
N GLU A 64 -12.01 -3.14 13.93
CA GLU A 64 -12.86 -2.05 14.42
C GLU A 64 -13.79 -1.49 13.34
N ALA A 65 -13.27 -1.33 12.11
CA ALA A 65 -14.05 -0.78 11.01
C ALA A 65 -15.14 -1.74 10.51
N GLY A 66 -14.97 -3.05 10.72
CA GLY A 66 -16.01 -4.05 10.43
C GLY A 66 -16.39 -4.18 8.95
N LEU A 67 -15.52 -3.75 8.03
CA LEU A 67 -15.82 -3.69 6.59
C LEU A 67 -15.56 -5.01 5.87
N ASP A 68 -16.33 -5.24 4.81
CA ASP A 68 -15.97 -6.19 3.77
C ASP A 68 -14.90 -5.59 2.83
N TYR A 69 -13.63 -5.78 3.20
CA TYR A 69 -12.45 -5.34 2.46
C TYR A 69 -12.27 -6.03 1.11
N THR A 70 -13.16 -5.75 0.16
CA THR A 70 -13.00 -6.13 -1.24
C THR A 70 -11.94 -5.24 -1.92
N PRO A 71 -11.34 -5.67 -3.05
CA PRO A 71 -10.39 -4.84 -3.79
C PRO A 71 -10.92 -3.45 -4.15
N LEU A 72 -12.23 -3.32 -4.38
CA LEU A 72 -12.86 -2.03 -4.66
C LEU A 72 -12.95 -1.14 -3.42
N VAL A 73 -13.34 -1.71 -2.27
CA VAL A 73 -13.41 -1.00 -0.98
C VAL A 73 -12.03 -0.49 -0.59
N VAL A 74 -11.03 -1.37 -0.59
CA VAL A 74 -9.64 -1.03 -0.26
C VAL A 74 -9.11 0.10 -1.15
N ARG A 75 -9.28 -0.02 -2.48
CA ARG A 75 -8.82 1.01 -3.41
C ARG A 75 -9.50 2.37 -3.20
N ARG A 76 -10.80 2.37 -2.90
CA ARG A 76 -11.55 3.59 -2.58
C ARG A 76 -11.04 4.21 -1.28
N LEU A 77 -10.87 3.42 -0.23
CA LEU A 77 -10.30 3.91 1.02
C LEU A 77 -8.88 4.45 0.84
N CYS A 78 -8.02 3.79 0.04
CA CYS A 78 -6.70 4.32 -0.28
C CYS A 78 -6.79 5.73 -0.86
N ALA A 79 -7.72 5.93 -1.79
CA ALA A 79 -7.93 7.21 -2.47
C ALA A 79 -8.31 8.31 -1.48
N HIS A 80 -9.24 8.01 -0.57
CA HIS A 80 -9.75 8.99 0.39
C HIS A 80 -8.78 9.28 1.54
N LEU A 81 -8.04 8.28 2.02
CA LEU A 81 -7.16 8.42 3.19
C LEU A 81 -5.75 8.89 2.84
N PHE A 82 -5.24 8.51 1.67
CA PHE A 82 -3.83 8.74 1.31
C PHE A 82 -3.65 9.49 -0.01
N ASP A 83 -4.73 9.90 -0.67
CA ASP A 83 -4.74 10.50 -2.02
C ASP A 83 -4.00 9.63 -3.05
N ARG A 84 -4.11 8.31 -2.90
CA ARG A 84 -3.40 7.31 -3.70
C ARG A 84 -4.26 6.09 -3.94
N GLN A 85 -4.14 5.44 -5.10
CA GLN A 85 -4.93 4.24 -5.41
C GLN A 85 -4.24 2.92 -4.98
N GLY A 86 -2.92 2.93 -4.82
CA GLY A 86 -2.12 1.71 -4.64
C GLY A 86 -1.99 0.88 -5.93
N SER A 87 -1.29 -0.25 -5.84
CA SER A 87 -1.18 -1.21 -6.96
C SER A 87 -2.38 -2.15 -7.01
N GLN A 88 -3.12 -2.14 -8.13
CA GLN A 88 -4.27 -3.03 -8.34
C GLN A 88 -3.88 -4.51 -8.23
N ALA A 89 -2.73 -4.89 -8.76
CA ALA A 89 -2.27 -6.29 -8.72
C ALA A 89 -2.09 -6.77 -7.28
N ILE A 90 -1.43 -5.96 -6.43
CA ILE A 90 -1.21 -6.28 -5.01
C ILE A 90 -2.52 -6.30 -4.24
N ILE A 91 -3.40 -5.32 -4.48
CA ILE A 91 -4.71 -5.26 -3.83
C ILE A 91 -5.56 -6.50 -4.17
N VAL A 92 -5.58 -6.92 -5.43
CA VAL A 92 -6.33 -8.12 -5.86
C VAL A 92 -5.71 -9.39 -5.31
N ASP A 93 -4.38 -9.48 -5.23
CA ASP A 93 -3.68 -10.63 -4.67
C ASP A 93 -4.04 -10.85 -3.19
N ILE A 94 -4.10 -9.75 -2.41
CA ILE A 94 -4.35 -9.81 -0.97
C ILE A 94 -5.85 -9.91 -0.63
N PHE A 95 -6.70 -9.12 -1.30
CA PHE A 95 -8.12 -8.96 -0.95
C PHE A 95 -9.08 -9.63 -1.93
N GLY A 96 -8.57 -10.16 -3.04
CA GLY A 96 -9.37 -10.87 -4.04
C GLY A 96 -9.92 -12.19 -3.50
N ARG A 97 -11.17 -12.49 -3.85
CA ARG A 97 -11.80 -13.78 -3.57
C ARG A 97 -12.37 -14.36 -4.87
N LYS A 98 -12.00 -15.59 -5.21
CA LYS A 98 -12.56 -16.30 -6.37
C LYS A 98 -14.06 -16.57 -6.16
N GLY A 99 -14.84 -16.51 -7.23
CA GLY A 99 -16.28 -16.84 -7.20
C GLY A 99 -17.18 -15.76 -6.58
N ARG A 100 -16.66 -14.58 -6.24
CA ARG A 100 -17.47 -13.48 -5.73
C ARG A 100 -18.28 -12.86 -6.87
N MET A 101 -19.60 -12.97 -6.78
CA MET A 101 -20.53 -12.50 -7.81
C MET A 101 -21.16 -11.14 -7.48
N HIS A 102 -21.30 -10.81 -6.19
CA HIS A 102 -21.93 -9.57 -5.74
C HIS A 102 -20.91 -8.53 -5.28
N ARG A 103 -21.26 -7.26 -5.53
CA ARG A 103 -20.51 -6.09 -5.06
C ARG A 103 -20.79 -5.88 -3.58
N SER A 104 -19.74 -5.57 -2.80
CA SER A 104 -19.90 -5.21 -1.39
C SER A 104 -20.68 -3.90 -1.23
N TYR A 105 -21.61 -3.89 -0.29
CA TYR A 105 -22.34 -2.71 0.15
C TYR A 105 -21.36 -1.62 0.62
N ASP A 106 -20.31 -2.00 1.37
CA ASP A 106 -19.29 -1.10 1.92
C ASP A 106 -18.47 -0.37 0.86
N SER A 107 -18.63 -0.76 -0.40
CA SER A 107 -18.03 -0.01 -1.51
C SER A 107 -18.79 1.27 -1.82
N TYR A 108 -19.95 1.56 -1.23
CA TYR A 108 -20.74 2.75 -1.55
C TYR A 108 -20.06 4.06 -1.10
N PRO A 109 -20.19 5.15 -1.87
CA PRO A 109 -19.40 6.38 -1.63
C PRO A 109 -19.61 7.01 -0.25
N ASP A 110 -20.84 6.95 0.27
CA ASP A 110 -21.22 7.45 1.59
C ASP A 110 -20.54 6.66 2.72
N ILE A 111 -20.51 5.33 2.63
CA ILE A 111 -19.83 4.46 3.60
C ILE A 111 -18.32 4.71 3.56
N ILE A 112 -17.75 4.76 2.35
CA ILE A 112 -16.32 5.06 2.16
C ILE A 112 -15.96 6.42 2.76
N ALA A 113 -16.79 7.44 2.54
CA ALA A 113 -16.56 8.77 3.07
C ALA A 113 -16.62 8.79 4.60
N ALA A 114 -17.62 8.14 5.20
CA ALA A 114 -17.76 8.06 6.65
C ALA A 114 -16.57 7.35 7.32
N VAL A 115 -16.14 6.22 6.78
CA VAL A 115 -14.94 5.50 7.26
C VAL A 115 -13.69 6.36 7.07
N ALA A 116 -13.54 6.99 5.91
CA ALA A 116 -12.38 7.83 5.64
C ALA A 116 -12.31 9.04 6.58
N GLU A 117 -13.45 9.63 6.92
CA GLU A 117 -13.55 10.72 7.91
C GLU A 117 -13.11 10.23 9.29
N GLN A 118 -13.68 9.11 9.75
CA GLN A 118 -13.38 8.49 11.05
C GLN A 118 -11.88 8.22 11.24
N TYR A 119 -11.21 7.70 10.21
CA TYR A 119 -9.79 7.32 10.28
C TYR A 119 -8.83 8.37 9.71
N SER A 120 -9.32 9.54 9.29
CA SER A 120 -8.55 10.54 8.56
C SER A 120 -7.31 11.02 9.31
N GLN A 121 -7.43 11.28 10.62
CA GLN A 121 -6.32 11.78 11.42
C GLN A 121 -5.26 10.69 11.63
N GLN A 122 -5.68 9.47 11.99
CA GLN A 122 -4.77 8.33 12.16
C GLN A 122 -4.02 8.01 10.85
N ALA A 123 -4.72 8.06 9.72
CA ALA A 123 -4.10 7.85 8.40
C ALA A 123 -3.07 8.92 8.07
N LYS A 124 -3.34 10.19 8.37
CA LYS A 124 -2.37 11.29 8.18
C LYS A 124 -1.12 11.07 9.00
N ASP A 125 -1.27 10.77 10.29
CA ASP A 125 -0.14 10.57 11.20
C ASP A 125 0.71 9.36 10.78
N TYR A 126 0.05 8.25 10.45
CA TYR A 126 0.69 7.06 9.89
C TYR A 126 1.46 7.38 8.61
N TRP A 127 0.83 8.08 7.67
CA TRP A 127 1.41 8.39 6.37
C TRP A 127 2.61 9.31 6.46
N GLN A 128 2.62 10.26 7.41
CA GLN A 128 3.80 11.07 7.69
C GLN A 128 5.00 10.21 8.13
N GLY A 129 4.77 9.17 8.93
CA GLY A 129 5.80 8.18 9.28
C GLY A 129 6.34 7.46 8.05
N VAL A 130 5.46 6.95 7.19
CA VAL A 130 5.84 6.30 5.92
C VAL A 130 6.71 7.21 5.04
N LEU A 131 6.34 8.48 4.91
CA LEU A 131 7.13 9.43 4.12
C LEU A 131 8.51 9.69 4.72
N LYS A 132 8.62 9.80 6.05
CA LYS A 132 9.91 9.93 6.74
C LYS A 132 10.81 8.72 6.52
N ASN A 133 10.26 7.50 6.57
CA ASN A 133 11.01 6.28 6.31
C ASN A 133 11.56 6.26 4.87
N ILE A 134 10.76 6.66 3.89
CA ILE A 134 11.21 6.74 2.50
C ILE A 134 12.36 7.74 2.33
N GLU A 135 12.25 8.92 2.96
CA GLU A 135 13.31 9.94 2.90
C GLU A 135 14.58 9.49 3.64
N ARG A 136 14.47 8.60 4.64
CA ARG A 136 15.65 7.99 5.29
C ARG A 136 16.37 6.97 4.39
N VAL A 137 15.63 6.28 3.53
CA VAL A 137 16.19 5.24 2.64
C VAL A 137 16.84 5.84 1.38
N LYS A 138 16.26 6.91 0.84
CA LYS A 138 16.76 7.59 -0.35
C LYS A 138 18.12 8.25 -0.14
#